data_AF-A0A2S2R1P8-F1
#
_entry.id   AF-A0A2S2R1P8-F1
#
_cell.length_a   1.000
_cell.length_b   1.000
_cell.length_c   1.000
_cell.angle_alpha   90.00
_cell.angle_beta   90.00
_cell.angle_gamma   90.00
#
_symmetry.space_group_name_H-M   'P 1'
#
loop_
_entity.id
_entity.type
_entity.pdbx_description
1 polymer ?
#
loop_
_entity_poly.entity_id
_entity_poly.type
_entity_poly.pdbx_seq_one_letter_code
_entity_poly.pdbx_strand_id
1 'polypeptide(L)'
;MPKEATDLFEYFERTYIGAYNRVGNGQSDTSIKFRKTTPNFPPSVWNVRDATLNHGDRTNNVCEGWNNRFSNLMNHKHPTIWRLIIKMRHENAADETKVAQRQLGTIRRPPKSNR
;
A
#
# COMPACT_ATOMS: atom_id res chain seq x y z
N MET A 1 -11.43 15.80 -24.81
CA MET A 1 -10.15 15.13 -24.57
C MET A 1 -9.54 14.75 -25.91
N PRO A 2 -8.21 14.82 -26.12
CA PRO A 2 -7.57 14.31 -27.34
C PRO A 2 -7.94 12.84 -27.55
N LYS A 3 -8.18 12.42 -28.78
CA LYS A 3 -8.63 11.04 -29.08
C LYS A 3 -7.59 10.01 -28.64
N GLU A 4 -6.33 10.39 -28.73
CA GLU A 4 -5.15 9.62 -28.37
C GLU A 4 -5.06 9.33 -26.86
N ALA A 5 -5.70 10.15 -26.03
CA ALA A 5 -5.69 10.00 -24.57
C ALA A 5 -6.92 9.26 -24.02
N THR A 6 -7.89 8.91 -24.88
CA THR A 6 -9.15 8.27 -24.50
C THR A 6 -8.89 6.92 -23.85
N ASP A 7 -8.06 6.08 -24.46
CA ASP A 7 -7.73 4.74 -23.95
C ASP A 7 -7.08 4.81 -22.56
N LEU A 8 -6.15 5.76 -22.38
CA LEU A 8 -5.48 5.98 -21.10
C LEU A 8 -6.47 6.44 -20.02
N PHE A 9 -7.39 7.32 -20.38
CA PHE A 9 -8.41 7.83 -19.48
C PHE A 9 -9.38 6.73 -19.05
N GLU A 10 -9.91 5.96 -19.99
CA GLU A 10 -10.80 4.83 -19.73
C GLU A 10 -10.12 3.77 -18.85
N TYR A 11 -8.83 3.49 -19.12
CA TYR A 11 -8.03 2.65 -18.25
C TYR A 11 -7.96 3.20 -16.82
N PHE A 12 -7.68 4.49 -16.66
CA PHE A 12 -7.53 5.12 -15.35
C PHE A 12 -8.86 5.17 -14.57
N GLU A 13 -9.96 5.48 -15.25
CA GLU A 13 -11.30 5.44 -14.66
C GLU A 13 -11.67 4.03 -14.20
N ARG A 14 -11.45 3.02 -15.03
CA ARG A 14 -11.75 1.63 -14.66
C ARG A 14 -10.86 1.12 -13.52
N THR A 15 -9.60 1.54 -13.51
CA THR A 15 -8.60 0.96 -12.59
C THR A 15 -8.60 1.65 -11.24
N TYR A 16 -8.74 2.98 -11.18
CA TYR A 16 -8.45 3.76 -9.97
C TYR A 16 -9.57 4.69 -9.48
N ILE A 17 -10.42 5.24 -10.36
CA ILE A 17 -11.39 6.30 -10.00
C ILE A 17 -12.83 5.77 -9.85
N GLY A 18 -13.25 4.92 -10.80
CA GLY A 18 -14.61 4.47 -11.04
C GLY A 18 -15.36 5.39 -12.01
N ALA A 19 -15.91 4.81 -13.08
CA ALA A 19 -16.67 5.54 -14.11
C ALA A 19 -18.14 5.77 -13.72
N TYR A 20 -18.75 6.87 -14.17
CA TYR A 20 -20.19 7.13 -14.03
C TYR A 20 -20.93 6.69 -15.29
N ASN A 21 -21.57 5.52 -15.22
CA ASN A 21 -22.33 4.98 -16.35
C ASN A 21 -23.80 5.38 -16.25
N ARG A 22 -24.40 5.74 -17.38
CA ARG A 22 -25.86 5.92 -17.46
C ARG A 22 -26.55 4.59 -17.18
N VAL A 23 -27.61 4.63 -16.39
CA VAL A 23 -28.40 3.45 -16.04
C VAL A 23 -29.84 3.69 -16.48
N GLY A 24 -30.33 2.79 -17.33
CA GLY A 24 -31.69 2.80 -17.86
C GLY A 24 -31.71 2.50 -19.35
N ASN A 25 -32.74 1.78 -19.79
CA ASN A 25 -33.09 1.70 -21.21
C ASN A 25 -33.69 3.07 -21.54
N GLY A 26 -33.19 3.78 -22.56
CA GLY A 26 -33.50 5.18 -22.89
C GLY A 26 -34.96 5.49 -23.29
N GLN A 27 -35.93 4.91 -22.59
CA GLN A 27 -37.37 5.00 -22.82
C GLN A 27 -38.07 6.00 -21.87
N SER A 28 -37.42 6.46 -20.79
CA SER A 28 -38.01 7.46 -19.89
C SER A 28 -37.27 8.81 -20.00
N ASP A 29 -37.91 9.77 -20.63
CA ASP A 29 -37.39 11.12 -20.91
C ASP A 29 -37.29 12.04 -19.66
N THR A 30 -37.65 11.53 -18.48
CA THR A 30 -37.92 12.37 -17.31
C THR A 30 -36.84 12.33 -16.22
N SER A 31 -35.87 11.39 -16.28
CA SER A 31 -34.75 11.35 -15.32
C SER A 31 -33.58 10.49 -15.81
N ILE A 32 -32.50 11.13 -16.26
CA ILE A 32 -31.22 10.45 -16.52
C ILE A 32 -30.61 10.03 -15.18
N LYS A 33 -30.48 8.73 -14.94
CA LYS A 33 -29.80 8.18 -13.75
C LYS A 33 -28.38 7.77 -14.11
N PHE A 34 -27.41 8.15 -13.28
CA PHE A 34 -26.02 7.70 -13.37
C PHE A 34 -25.68 6.80 -12.19
N ARG A 35 -24.90 5.74 -12.42
CA ARG A 35 -24.34 4.89 -11.38
C ARG A 35 -22.83 4.89 -11.48
N LYS A 36 -22.17 5.11 -10.34
CA LYS A 36 -20.72 4.95 -10.22
C LYS A 36 -20.37 3.46 -10.19
N THR A 37 -19.50 3.05 -11.09
CA THR A 37 -18.89 1.71 -11.06
C THR A 37 -17.73 1.70 -10.07
N THR A 38 -17.60 0.60 -9.32
CA THR A 38 -16.47 0.40 -8.42
C THR A 38 -15.20 0.17 -9.24
N PRO A 39 -14.11 0.93 -9.00
CA PRO A 39 -12.83 0.68 -9.67
C PRO A 39 -12.18 -0.62 -9.19
N ASN A 40 -11.25 -1.17 -9.97
CA ASN A 40 -10.49 -2.37 -9.58
C ASN A 40 -9.66 -2.16 -8.31
N PHE A 41 -9.06 -0.97 -8.16
CA PHE A 41 -8.23 -0.60 -7.01
C PHE A 41 -8.76 0.70 -6.40
N PRO A 42 -9.85 0.63 -5.60
CA PRO A 42 -10.44 1.80 -4.98
C PRO A 42 -9.45 2.50 -4.04
N PRO A 43 -9.58 3.82 -3.81
CA PRO A 43 -8.69 4.55 -2.92
C PRO A 43 -8.49 3.91 -1.54
N SER A 44 -9.51 3.20 -1.03
CA SER A 44 -9.47 2.43 0.22
C SER A 44 -8.35 1.39 0.31
N VAL A 45 -7.83 0.88 -0.82
CA VAL A 45 -6.73 -0.09 -0.83
C VAL A 45 -5.36 0.53 -1.13
N TRP A 46 -5.30 1.86 -1.30
CA TRP A 46 -4.04 2.53 -1.60
C TRP A 46 -3.16 2.61 -0.35
N ASN A 47 -1.89 2.22 -0.48
CA ASN A 47 -0.90 2.22 0.59
C ASN A 47 -0.74 3.59 1.30
N VAL A 48 -0.95 4.69 0.59
CA VAL A 48 -0.78 6.06 1.09
C VAL A 48 -2.10 6.71 1.55
N ARG A 49 -3.24 6.01 1.46
CA ARG A 49 -4.56 6.59 1.77
C ARG A 49 -4.59 7.16 3.18
N ASP A 50 -4.35 6.33 4.17
CA ASP A 50 -4.54 6.71 5.57
C ASP A 50 -3.49 7.74 6.00
N ALA A 51 -2.26 7.61 5.49
CA ALA A 51 -1.24 8.64 5.64
C ALA A 51 -1.70 9.99 5.04
N THR A 52 -2.33 9.98 3.86
CA THR A 52 -2.86 11.21 3.23
C THR A 52 -4.00 11.82 4.03
N LEU A 53 -4.94 11.00 4.52
CA LEU A 53 -6.09 11.48 5.31
C LEU A 53 -5.67 12.02 6.68
N ASN A 54 -4.64 11.43 7.29
CA ASN A 54 -4.15 11.80 8.62
C ASN A 54 -2.99 12.81 8.59
N HIS A 55 -2.68 13.39 7.42
CA HIS A 55 -1.51 14.27 7.23
C HIS A 55 -0.18 13.66 7.71
N GLY A 56 -0.04 12.34 7.62
CA GLY A 56 1.16 11.60 7.95
C GLY A 56 2.20 11.61 6.84
N ASP A 57 3.39 11.11 7.16
CA ASP A 57 4.48 11.00 6.19
C ASP A 57 4.09 10.07 5.03
N ARG A 58 4.20 10.60 3.80
CA ARG A 58 3.86 9.87 2.56
C ARG A 58 5.02 9.02 2.03
N THR A 59 6.18 9.09 2.66
CA THR A 59 7.40 8.42 2.20
C THR A 59 7.43 6.97 2.63
N ASN A 60 7.81 6.07 1.72
CA ASN A 60 7.92 4.63 1.97
C ASN A 60 9.23 4.21 2.67
N ASN A 61 10.00 5.18 3.20
CA ASN A 61 11.35 4.98 3.74
C ASN A 61 11.42 3.88 4.82
N VAL A 62 10.40 3.79 5.67
CA VAL A 62 10.34 2.78 6.74
C VAL A 62 10.21 1.37 6.14
N CYS A 63 9.32 1.19 5.17
CA CYS A 63 9.14 -0.08 4.49
C CYS A 63 10.38 -0.45 3.66
N GLU A 64 11.01 0.51 2.99
CA GLU A 64 12.26 0.31 2.26
C GLU A 64 13.40 -0.14 3.19
N GLY A 65 13.54 0.52 4.34
CA GLY A 65 14.50 0.14 5.37
C GLY A 65 14.26 -1.27 5.91
N TRP A 66 13.00 -1.61 6.18
CA TRP A 66 12.61 -2.96 6.62
C TRP A 66 12.89 -4.01 5.53
N ASN A 67 12.49 -3.76 4.28
CA ASN A 67 12.71 -4.65 3.15
C ASN A 67 14.21 -4.89 2.89
N ASN A 68 15.03 -3.85 2.99
CA ASN A 68 16.48 -3.99 2.86
C ASN A 68 17.06 -4.85 3.99
N ARG A 69 16.69 -4.58 5.24
CA ARG A 69 17.10 -5.40 6.39
C ARG A 69 16.67 -6.86 6.25
N PHE A 70 15.41 -7.11 5.86
CA PHE A 70 14.87 -8.44 5.67
C PHE A 70 15.58 -9.18 4.54
N SER A 71 15.86 -8.50 3.42
CA SER A 71 16.62 -9.07 2.30
C SER A 71 18.02 -9.51 2.74
N ASN A 72 18.67 -8.71 3.58
CA ASN A 72 19.95 -9.07 4.21
C ASN A 72 19.82 -10.26 5.18
N LEU A 73 18.75 -10.35 5.98
CA LEU A 73 18.50 -11.53 6.84
C LEU A 73 18.27 -12.80 6.00
N MET A 74 17.52 -12.67 4.92
CA MET A 74 17.23 -13.75 4.00
C MET A 74 18.51 -14.26 3.36
N ASN A 75 19.40 -13.37 2.89
CA ASN A 75 20.69 -13.71 2.25
C ASN A 75 20.58 -14.82 1.18
N HIS A 76 19.44 -14.87 0.48
CA HIS A 76 19.15 -15.84 -0.58
C HIS A 76 18.35 -15.16 -1.68
N LYS A 77 18.77 -15.33 -2.93
CA LYS A 77 18.10 -14.75 -4.10
C LYS A 77 16.76 -15.42 -4.41
N HIS A 78 16.67 -16.73 -4.20
CA HIS A 78 15.49 -17.55 -4.47
C HIS A 78 15.23 -18.53 -3.31
N PRO A 79 14.75 -18.04 -2.16
CA PRO A 79 14.45 -18.88 -1.01
C PRO A 79 13.25 -19.79 -1.31
N THR A 80 13.25 -21.00 -0.76
CA THR A 80 12.04 -21.83 -0.72
C THR A 80 11.01 -21.19 0.22
N ILE A 81 9.73 -21.50 0.01
CA ILE A 81 8.63 -21.03 0.88
C ILE A 81 8.90 -21.36 2.35
N TRP A 82 9.41 -22.56 2.63
CA TRP A 82 9.78 -22.96 3.99
C TRP A 82 10.86 -22.07 4.61
N ARG A 83 11.91 -21.76 3.85
CA ARG A 83 12.98 -20.88 4.34
C ARG A 83 12.49 -19.46 4.58
N LEU A 84 11.59 -18.96 3.73
CA LEU A 84 10.92 -17.68 3.92
C LEU A 84 10.12 -17.65 5.22
N ILE A 85 9.28 -18.66 5.48
CA ILE A 85 8.46 -18.75 6.69
C ILE A 85 9.34 -18.75 7.96
N ILE A 86 10.42 -19.54 7.96
CA ILE A 86 11.35 -19.61 9.10
C ILE A 86 11.96 -18.23 9.38
N LYS A 87 12.42 -17.55 8.33
CA LYS A 87 13.05 -16.23 8.45
C LYS A 87 12.07 -15.15 8.89
N MET A 88 10.81 -15.19 8.43
CA MET A 88 9.75 -14.32 8.93
C MET A 88 9.51 -14.52 10.44
N ARG A 89 9.50 -15.78 10.93
CA ARG A 89 9.37 -16.05 12.37
C ARG A 89 10.53 -15.49 13.19
N HIS A 90 11.76 -15.59 12.67
CA HIS A 90 12.92 -14.98 13.31
C HIS A 90 12.83 -13.46 13.39
N GLU A 91 12.35 -12.80 12.35
CA GLU A 91 12.13 -11.35 12.39
C GLU A 91 11.09 -10.95 13.42
N ASN A 92 9.93 -11.63 13.44
CA ASN A 92 8.88 -11.34 14.40
C ASN A 92 9.39 -11.50 15.84
N ALA A 93 10.10 -12.59 16.14
CA ALA A 93 10.68 -12.81 17.47
C ALA A 93 11.70 -11.72 17.85
N ALA A 94 12.52 -11.26 16.89
CA ALA A 94 13.47 -10.18 17.11
C ALA A 94 12.76 -8.84 17.39
N ASP A 95 11.67 -8.54 16.69
CA ASP A 95 10.90 -7.32 16.89
C ASP A 95 10.08 -7.35 18.19
N GLU A 96 9.47 -8.48 18.54
CA GLU A 96 8.84 -8.69 19.86
C GLU A 96 9.83 -8.47 21.01
N THR A 97 11.04 -9.01 20.88
CA THR A 97 12.11 -8.82 21.86
C THR A 97 12.48 -7.34 21.99
N LYS A 98 12.62 -6.61 20.87
CA LYS A 98 12.89 -5.16 20.89
C LYS A 98 11.74 -4.39 21.56
N VAL A 99 10.48 -4.75 21.29
CA VAL A 99 9.32 -4.10 21.92
C VAL A 99 9.34 -4.33 23.43
N ALA A 100 9.55 -5.57 23.88
CA ALA A 100 9.64 -5.90 25.31
C ALA A 100 10.78 -5.15 25.99
N GLN A 101 11.97 -5.09 25.39
CA GLN A 101 13.10 -4.32 25.92
C GLN A 101 12.79 -2.82 26.00
N ARG A 102 12.05 -2.24 25.03
CA ARG A 102 11.62 -0.83 25.11
C ARG A 102 10.68 -0.60 26.28
N GLN A 103 9.72 -1.50 26.49
CA GLN A 103 8.78 -1.42 27.61
C GLN A 103 9.49 -1.50 28.97
N LEU A 104 10.54 -2.33 29.06
CA LEU A 104 11.39 -2.46 30.25
C LEU A 104 12.40 -1.31 30.41
N GLY A 105 12.44 -0.35 29.48
CA GLY A 105 13.41 0.76 29.50
C GLY A 105 14.86 0.33 29.30
N THR A 106 15.12 -0.90 28.85
CA THR A 106 16.48 -1.47 28.72
C THR A 106 17.19 -1.08 27.42
N ILE A 107 16.47 -0.50 26.45
CA ILE A 107 17.10 -0.06 25.19
C ILE A 107 17.74 1.33 25.33
N ARG A 108 19.06 1.38 25.18
CA ARG A 108 19.79 2.61 24.86
C ARG A 108 19.52 2.99 23.40
N ARG A 109 19.06 4.22 23.14
CA ARG A 109 18.98 4.74 21.77
C ARG A 109 20.37 4.60 21.13
N PRO A 110 20.49 4.11 19.88
CA PRO A 110 21.77 4.16 19.21
C PRO A 110 22.25 5.61 19.17
N PRO A 111 23.54 5.88 19.42
CA PRO A 111 24.08 7.23 19.36
C PRO A 111 23.73 7.83 18.00
N LYS A 112 23.28 9.09 17.99
CA LYS A 112 23.00 9.82 16.75
C LYS A 112 24.28 9.79 15.92
N SER A 113 24.24 9.16 14.76
CA SER A 113 25.32 9.30 13.77
C SER A 113 25.31 10.74 13.31
N ASN A 114 26.29 11.53 13.74
CA ASN A 114 26.61 12.80 13.11
C ASN A 114 27.16 12.47 11.72
N ARG A 115 26.30 12.55 10.70
CA ARG A 115 26.70 12.77 9.32
C ARG A 115 26.28 14.18 8.95
#